data_AF-A0A6C8AJ04-F1
#
_entry.id   AF-A0A6C8AJ04-F1
#
_cell.length_a   1.000
_cell.length_b   1.000
_cell.length_c   1.000
_cell.angle_alpha   90.00
_cell.angle_beta   90.00
_cell.angle_gamma   90.00
#
_symmetry.space_group_name_H-M   'P 1'
#
loop_
_entity.id
_entity.type
_entity.pdbx_description
1 polymer ?
#
loop_
_entity_poly.entity_id
_entity_poly.type
_entity_poly.pdbx_seq_one_letter_code
_entity_poly.pdbx_strand_id
1 'polypeptide(L)'
;MHKKISEVANTEYNKEAITGMIVDFHKFCLKKDISIPQDYREECIERITIFYDKYLGTHKQKLVNFDYYKIISWYAVFIAEKMFKFYQEKQIKNINWFRVIVLAVWRMLEELERTEKRIIDKSYRDKIIAMVACELTNQKDFGIGKNGLYMLMLIARIVELSTPQTPH
;
A
#
# COMPACT_ATOMS: atom_id res chain seq x y z
N MET A 1 -3.94 -19.38 39.14
CA MET A 1 -3.67 -17.97 38.77
C MET A 1 -3.69 -17.85 37.24
N HIS A 2 -4.86 -17.61 36.65
CA HIS A 2 -5.02 -17.43 35.21
C HIS A 2 -4.54 -16.02 34.85
N LYS A 3 -3.37 -15.89 34.21
CA LYS A 3 -3.01 -14.64 33.52
C LYS A 3 -4.06 -14.40 32.44
N LYS A 4 -4.97 -13.46 32.68
CA LYS A 4 -5.94 -12.98 31.69
C LYS A 4 -5.15 -12.56 30.46
N ILE A 5 -5.44 -13.23 29.35
CA ILE A 5 -5.04 -12.88 27.99
C ILE A 5 -5.78 -11.57 27.67
N SER A 6 -5.33 -10.45 28.22
CA SER A 6 -5.92 -9.12 28.00
C SER A 6 -5.10 -8.27 27.02
N GLU A 7 -4.20 -8.88 26.27
CA GLU A 7 -3.55 -8.25 25.11
C GLU A 7 -4.20 -8.74 23.81
N VAL A 8 -5.53 -8.77 23.79
CA VAL A 8 -6.33 -9.03 22.59
C VAL A 8 -6.54 -7.67 21.92
N ALA A 9 -5.88 -7.44 20.79
CA ALA A 9 -6.01 -6.28 19.90
C ALA A 9 -6.06 -4.92 20.62
N ASN A 10 -4.91 -4.26 20.82
CA ASN A 10 -4.93 -2.85 21.19
C ASN A 10 -5.32 -2.04 19.94
N THR A 11 -6.64 -1.90 19.71
CA THR A 11 -7.23 -1.15 18.59
C THR A 11 -6.66 0.27 18.48
N GLU A 12 -6.37 0.92 19.61
CA GLU A 12 -5.80 2.27 19.60
C GLU A 12 -4.37 2.27 19.04
N TYR A 13 -3.53 1.35 19.51
CA TYR A 13 -2.18 1.17 18.97
C TYR A 13 -2.19 0.81 17.47
N ASN A 14 -3.11 -0.05 17.04
CA ASN A 14 -3.29 -0.38 15.63
C ASN A 14 -3.61 0.86 14.80
N LYS A 15 -4.59 1.63 15.26
CA LYS A 15 -5.02 2.86 14.62
C LYS A 15 -3.89 3.88 14.56
N GLU A 16 -3.14 4.07 15.63
CA GLU A 16 -1.99 4.99 15.67
C GLU A 16 -0.91 4.61 14.67
N ALA A 17 -0.48 3.35 14.65
CA ALA A 17 0.57 2.87 13.75
C ALA A 17 0.15 2.98 12.27
N ILE A 18 -1.06 2.53 11.94
CA ILE A 18 -1.63 2.62 10.58
C ILE A 18 -1.75 4.09 10.17
N THR A 19 -2.26 4.95 11.06
CA THR A 19 -2.43 6.38 10.82
C THR A 19 -1.08 7.04 10.56
N GLY A 20 -0.05 6.74 11.34
CA GLY A 20 1.30 7.27 11.15
C GLY A 20 1.84 6.98 9.75
N MET A 21 1.79 5.72 9.31
CA MET A 21 2.25 5.32 7.99
C MET A 21 1.48 6.02 6.85
N ILE A 22 0.15 6.12 6.99
CA ILE A 22 -0.71 6.76 6.00
C ILE A 22 -0.48 8.27 5.94
N VAL A 23 -0.35 8.93 7.10
CA VAL A 23 -0.11 10.38 7.17
C VAL A 23 1.25 10.73 6.57
N ASP A 24 2.28 9.92 6.81
CA ASP A 24 3.59 10.15 6.22
C ASP A 24 3.58 10.00 4.70
N PHE A 25 2.90 8.98 4.19
CA PHE A 25 2.71 8.84 2.74
C PHE A 25 1.84 9.96 2.15
N HIS A 26 0.80 10.41 2.85
CA HIS A 26 -0.02 11.54 2.42
C HIS A 26 0.81 12.83 2.33
N LYS A 27 1.64 13.14 3.34
CA LYS A 27 2.56 14.28 3.30
C LYS A 27 3.51 14.18 2.12
N PHE A 28 3.97 12.96 1.80
CA PHE A 28 4.79 12.73 0.62
C PHE A 28 4.04 13.02 -0.68
N CYS A 29 2.79 12.58 -0.83
CA CYS A 29 1.94 12.92 -1.96
C CYS A 29 1.72 14.44 -2.10
N LEU A 30 1.47 15.13 -0.98
CA LEU A 30 1.26 16.57 -0.97
C LEU A 30 2.51 17.33 -1.46
N LYS A 31 3.71 16.90 -1.03
CA LYS A 31 5.00 17.44 -1.52
C LYS A 31 5.24 17.21 -3.01
N LYS A 32 4.45 16.36 -3.65
CA LYS A 32 4.48 16.06 -5.09
C LYS A 32 3.26 16.61 -5.83
N ASP A 33 2.56 17.57 -5.23
CA ASP A 33 1.39 18.24 -5.80
C ASP A 33 0.23 17.28 -6.11
N ILE A 34 0.02 16.31 -5.21
CA ILE A 34 -1.13 15.44 -5.22
C ILE A 34 -1.94 15.68 -3.95
N SER A 35 -3.07 16.36 -4.11
CA SER A 35 -4.04 16.55 -3.03
C SER A 35 -4.94 15.31 -2.94
N ILE A 36 -4.94 14.67 -1.77
CA ILE A 36 -5.85 13.59 -1.43
C ILE A 36 -6.90 14.16 -0.48
N PRO A 37 -8.20 14.05 -0.80
CA PRO A 37 -9.25 14.53 0.10
C PRO A 37 -9.16 13.91 1.50
N GLN A 38 -9.41 14.72 2.54
CA GLN A 38 -9.28 14.31 3.93
C GLN A 38 -10.25 13.18 4.30
N ASP A 39 -11.49 13.28 3.84
CA ASP A 39 -12.54 12.27 3.98
C ASP A 39 -12.09 10.92 3.39
N TYR A 40 -11.44 10.93 2.21
CA TYR A 40 -10.94 9.70 1.59
C TYR A 40 -9.84 9.06 2.45
N ARG A 41 -8.97 9.88 3.06
CA ARG A 41 -7.92 9.40 3.96
C ARG A 41 -8.52 8.77 5.22
N GLU A 42 -9.45 9.45 5.87
CA GLU A 42 -10.08 9.00 7.13
C GLU A 42 -10.82 7.68 6.93
N GLU A 43 -11.62 7.57 5.86
CA GLU A 43 -12.31 6.33 5.52
C GLU A 43 -11.34 5.18 5.23
N CYS A 44 -10.21 5.45 4.55
CA CYS A 44 -9.21 4.42 4.30
C CYS A 44 -8.52 3.95 5.59
N ILE A 45 -8.18 4.87 6.52
CA ILE A 45 -7.61 4.53 7.83
C ILE A 45 -8.57 3.63 8.59
N GLU A 46 -9.85 4.01 8.67
CA GLU A 46 -10.89 3.24 9.34
C GLU A 46 -11.00 1.84 8.72
N ARG A 47 -11.12 1.74 7.40
CA ARG A 47 -11.26 0.47 6.69
C ARG A 47 -10.07 -0.47 6.91
N ILE A 48 -8.85 0.06 6.89
CA ILE A 48 -7.63 -0.74 7.13
C ILE A 48 -7.57 -1.17 8.60
N THR A 49 -7.91 -0.30 9.54
CA THR A 49 -7.93 -0.60 10.99
C THR A 49 -8.95 -1.70 11.30
N ILE A 50 -10.19 -1.57 10.81
CA ILE A 50 -11.24 -2.59 10.97
C ILE A 50 -10.80 -3.94 10.43
N PHE A 51 -10.09 -3.97 9.29
CA PHE A 51 -9.56 -5.22 8.76
C PHE A 51 -8.57 -5.88 9.72
N TYR A 52 -7.61 -5.12 10.26
CA TYR A 52 -6.63 -5.66 11.22
C TYR A 52 -7.31 -6.13 12.50
N ASP A 53 -8.23 -5.35 13.06
CA ASP A 53 -8.95 -5.72 14.27
C ASP A 53 -9.79 -6.99 14.06
N LYS A 54 -10.50 -7.10 12.95
CA LYS A 54 -11.25 -8.32 12.59
C LYS A 54 -10.32 -9.52 12.41
N TYR A 55 -9.19 -9.34 11.72
CA TYR A 55 -8.22 -10.41 11.49
C TYR A 55 -7.66 -10.96 12.81
N LEU A 56 -7.23 -10.07 13.70
CA LEU A 56 -6.69 -10.41 15.02
C LEU A 56 -7.73 -11.08 15.91
N GLY A 57 -8.95 -10.52 15.96
CA GLY A 57 -10.06 -11.08 16.72
C GLY A 57 -10.45 -12.47 16.24
N THR A 58 -10.50 -12.68 14.92
CA THR A 58 -10.88 -13.98 14.33
C THR A 58 -9.84 -15.06 14.61
N HIS A 59 -8.54 -14.72 14.58
CA HIS A 59 -7.47 -15.72 14.68
C HIS A 59 -6.89 -15.86 16.09
N LYS A 60 -7.40 -15.11 17.08
CA LYS A 60 -6.81 -14.99 18.44
C LYS A 60 -5.31 -14.73 18.42
N GLN A 61 -4.84 -14.05 17.37
CA GLN A 61 -3.42 -13.74 17.17
C GLN A 61 -3.11 -12.39 17.80
N LYS A 62 -1.90 -12.25 18.32
CA LYS A 62 -1.32 -10.95 18.62
C LYS A 62 -0.76 -10.37 17.34
N LEU A 63 -0.98 -9.08 17.11
CA LEU A 63 -0.31 -8.39 16.03
C LEU A 63 1.16 -8.24 16.44
N VAL A 64 2.05 -8.99 15.79
CA VAL A 64 3.48 -8.98 16.12
C VAL A 64 4.18 -7.80 15.45
N ASN A 65 3.75 -7.44 14.22
CA ASN A 65 4.31 -6.31 13.48
C ASN A 65 3.33 -5.81 12.41
N PHE A 66 3.42 -4.53 12.03
CA PHE A 66 2.71 -3.98 10.88
C PHE A 66 3.56 -4.12 9.62
N ASP A 67 2.94 -4.56 8.54
CA ASP A 67 3.60 -4.57 7.24
C ASP A 67 3.34 -3.25 6.51
N TYR A 68 4.39 -2.43 6.43
CA TYR A 68 4.39 -1.15 5.72
C TYR A 68 3.94 -1.30 4.27
N TYR A 69 4.47 -2.29 3.55
CA TYR A 69 4.15 -2.53 2.14
C TYR A 69 2.68 -2.88 1.96
N LYS A 70 2.10 -3.64 2.90
CA LYS A 70 0.67 -3.96 2.89
C LYS A 70 -0.19 -2.71 3.08
N ILE A 71 0.12 -1.90 4.10
CA ILE A 71 -0.66 -0.71 4.46
C ILE A 71 -0.62 0.31 3.30
N ILE A 72 0.56 0.60 2.76
CA ILE A 72 0.70 1.55 1.65
C ILE A 72 0.07 1.02 0.36
N SER A 73 0.23 -0.27 0.04
CA SER A 73 -0.43 -0.87 -1.14
C SER A 73 -1.95 -0.74 -1.06
N TRP A 74 -2.53 -1.02 0.11
CA TRP A 74 -3.97 -0.94 0.32
C TRP A 74 -4.47 0.50 0.27
N TYR A 75 -3.81 1.39 1.00
CA TYR A 75 -4.13 2.80 1.00
C TYR A 75 -4.10 3.40 -0.41
N ALA A 76 -3.01 3.20 -1.15
CA ALA A 76 -2.83 3.76 -2.48
C ALA A 76 -3.91 3.27 -3.46
N VAL A 77 -4.22 1.98 -3.47
CA VAL A 77 -5.24 1.42 -4.36
C VAL A 77 -6.64 1.92 -3.99
N PHE A 78 -6.99 1.99 -2.70
CA PHE A 78 -8.29 2.52 -2.27
C PHE A 78 -8.48 3.99 -2.63
N ILE A 79 -7.46 4.81 -2.40
CA ILE A 79 -7.49 6.23 -2.76
C ILE A 79 -7.58 6.40 -4.27
N ALA A 80 -6.75 5.68 -5.04
CA ALA A 80 -6.76 5.73 -6.49
C ALA A 80 -8.11 5.30 -7.06
N GLU A 81 -8.72 4.23 -6.53
CA GLU A 81 -10.05 3.78 -6.94
C GLU A 81 -11.12 4.84 -6.68
N LYS A 82 -11.14 5.45 -5.49
CA LYS A 82 -12.09 6.52 -5.14
C LYS A 82 -11.93 7.74 -6.05
N MET A 83 -10.69 8.20 -6.21
CA MET A 83 -10.38 9.34 -7.07
C MET A 83 -10.77 9.06 -8.52
N PHE A 84 -10.44 7.87 -9.03
CA PHE A 84 -10.78 7.45 -10.39
C PHE A 84 -12.29 7.44 -10.62
N LYS A 85 -13.06 6.80 -9.73
CA LYS A 85 -14.53 6.77 -9.82
C LYS A 85 -15.13 8.16 -9.77
N PHE A 86 -14.69 9.00 -8.83
CA PHE A 86 -15.14 10.39 -8.73
C PHE A 86 -14.86 11.19 -10.01
N TYR A 87 -13.64 11.08 -10.56
CA TYR A 87 -13.29 11.78 -11.81
C TYR A 87 -14.08 11.26 -13.00
N GLN A 88 -14.33 9.96 -13.06
CA GLN A 88 -15.16 9.34 -14.10
C GLN A 88 -16.61 9.84 -14.01
N GLU A 89 -17.22 9.80 -12.83
CA GLU A 89 -18.59 10.27 -12.57
C GLU A 89 -18.77 11.77 -12.89
N LYS A 90 -17.75 12.58 -12.58
CA LYS A 90 -17.76 14.03 -12.83
C LYS A 90 -17.22 14.42 -14.22
N GLN A 91 -16.81 13.44 -15.04
CA GLN A 91 -16.19 13.65 -16.36
C GLN A 91 -14.95 14.58 -16.32
N ILE A 92 -14.20 14.54 -15.22
CA ILE A 92 -13.00 15.34 -15.02
C ILE A 92 -11.79 14.58 -15.57
N LYS A 93 -11.03 15.21 -16.49
CA LYS A 93 -9.74 14.67 -16.96
C LYS A 93 -8.66 14.96 -15.93
N ASN A 94 -8.45 14.04 -14.98
CA ASN A 94 -7.42 14.15 -13.95
C ASN A 94 -6.71 12.81 -13.73
N ILE A 95 -5.37 12.83 -13.76
CA ILE A 95 -4.51 11.65 -13.63
C ILE A 95 -3.97 11.44 -12.20
N ASN A 96 -4.40 12.26 -11.23
CA ASN A 96 -3.86 12.19 -9.87
C ASN A 96 -4.10 10.83 -9.21
N TRP A 97 -5.19 10.14 -9.53
CA TRP A 97 -5.42 8.76 -9.10
C TRP A 97 -4.28 7.82 -9.51
N PHE A 98 -3.79 7.95 -10.75
CA PHE A 98 -2.68 7.16 -11.27
C PHE A 98 -1.35 7.60 -10.64
N ARG A 99 -1.15 8.91 -10.48
CA ARG A 99 0.05 9.45 -9.82
C ARG A 99 0.18 8.97 -8.37
N VAL A 100 -0.93 8.78 -7.64
CA VAL A 100 -0.91 8.15 -6.29
C VAL A 100 -0.29 6.75 -6.34
N ILE A 101 -0.67 5.92 -7.33
CA ILE A 101 -0.10 4.58 -7.51
C ILE A 101 1.40 4.66 -7.82
N VAL A 102 1.80 5.54 -8.76
CA VAL A 102 3.21 5.74 -9.12
C VAL A 102 4.04 6.11 -7.88
N LEU A 103 3.55 7.06 -7.08
CA LEU A 103 4.22 7.49 -5.85
C LEU A 103 4.27 6.40 -4.79
N ALA A 104 3.23 5.59 -4.65
CA ALA A 104 3.20 4.48 -3.71
C ALA A 104 4.24 3.42 -4.05
N VAL A 105 4.28 2.97 -5.31
CA VAL A 105 5.27 1.99 -5.78
C VAL A 105 6.69 2.57 -5.62
N TRP A 106 6.91 3.81 -6.04
CA TRP A 106 8.21 4.46 -5.89
C TRP A 106 8.65 4.52 -4.42
N ARG A 107 7.77 4.96 -3.53
CA ARG A 107 8.08 5.08 -2.10
C ARG A 107 8.34 3.73 -1.44
N MET A 108 7.59 2.69 -1.81
CA MET A 108 7.80 1.34 -1.30
C MET A 108 9.13 0.75 -1.77
N LEU A 109 9.55 0.99 -3.01
CA LEU A 109 10.85 0.56 -3.52
C LEU A 109 12.01 1.35 -2.87
N GLU A 110 11.83 2.66 -2.67
CA GLU A 110 12.79 3.48 -1.93
C GLU A 110 12.97 3.00 -0.48
N GLU A 111 11.87 2.62 0.18
CA GLU A 111 11.93 2.05 1.52
C GLU A 111 12.68 0.72 1.55
N LEU A 112 12.44 -0.14 0.57
CA LEU A 112 13.10 -1.43 0.41
C LEU A 112 14.62 -1.27 0.16
N GLU A 113 15.01 -0.33 -0.68
CA GLU A 113 16.42 0.01 -0.91
C GLU A 113 17.07 0.57 0.36
N ARG A 114 16.40 1.48 1.05
CA ARG A 114 16.93 2.15 2.24
C ARG A 114 17.16 1.19 3.40
N THR A 115 16.16 0.35 3.69
CA THR A 115 16.10 -0.50 4.87
C THR A 115 16.69 -1.89 4.65
N GLU A 116 16.55 -2.44 3.45
CA GLU A 116 16.96 -3.82 3.14
C GLU A 116 18.09 -3.89 2.09
N LYS A 117 18.58 -2.74 1.60
CA LYS A 117 19.65 -2.63 0.58
C LYS A 117 19.35 -3.39 -0.71
N ARG A 118 18.06 -3.48 -1.05
CA ARG A 118 17.56 -4.17 -2.24
C ARG A 118 17.18 -3.15 -3.32
N ILE A 119 17.93 -3.18 -4.43
CA ILE A 119 17.68 -2.32 -5.58
C ILE A 119 16.86 -3.11 -6.60
N ILE A 120 15.67 -2.64 -6.90
CA ILE A 120 14.76 -3.28 -7.84
C ILE A 120 14.82 -2.55 -9.17
N ASP A 121 14.88 -3.34 -10.25
CA ASP A 121 14.98 -2.78 -11.60
C ASP A 121 13.77 -1.90 -11.96
N LYS A 122 14.02 -0.87 -12.75
CA LYS A 122 13.01 0.09 -13.18
C LYS A 122 11.89 -0.59 -13.99
N SER A 123 12.20 -1.61 -14.80
CA SER A 123 11.19 -2.33 -15.59
C SER A 123 10.16 -3.03 -14.69
N TYR A 124 10.59 -3.54 -13.54
CA TYR A 124 9.70 -4.17 -12.56
C TYR A 124 8.72 -3.16 -11.97
N ARG A 125 9.24 -1.98 -11.57
CA ARG A 125 8.44 -0.85 -11.10
C ARG A 125 7.38 -0.46 -12.13
N ASP A 126 7.80 -0.23 -13.37
CA ASP A 126 6.91 0.25 -14.43
C ASP A 126 5.83 -0.81 -14.77
N LYS A 127 6.18 -2.10 -14.70
CA LYS A 127 5.23 -3.22 -14.86
C LYS A 127 4.18 -3.28 -13.74
N ILE A 128 4.58 -3.16 -12.47
CA ILE A 128 3.62 -3.15 -11.36
C ILE A 128 2.63 -1.99 -11.51
N ILE A 129 3.14 -0.79 -11.79
CA ILE A 129 2.31 0.41 -11.96
C ILE A 129 1.26 0.18 -13.05
N ALA A 130 1.66 -0.39 -14.19
CA ALA A 130 0.75 -0.70 -15.30
C ALA A 130 -0.34 -1.70 -14.88
N MET A 131 0.03 -2.79 -14.19
CA MET A 131 -0.93 -3.82 -13.74
C MET A 131 -1.97 -3.27 -12.75
N VAL A 132 -1.58 -2.36 -11.85
CA VAL A 132 -2.53 -1.69 -10.95
C VAL A 132 -3.46 -0.76 -11.73
N ALA A 133 -2.94 -0.04 -12.72
CA ALA A 133 -3.75 0.86 -13.55
C ALA A 133 -4.76 0.09 -14.42
N CYS A 134 -4.37 -1.05 -14.98
CA CYS A 134 -5.26 -1.93 -15.74
C CYS A 134 -6.43 -2.43 -14.89
N GLU A 135 -6.19 -2.85 -13.64
CA GLU A 135 -7.26 -3.21 -12.68
C GLU A 135 -8.26 -2.07 -12.51
N LEU A 136 -7.76 -0.87 -12.18
CA LEU A 136 -8.62 0.27 -11.88
C LEU A 136 -9.44 0.74 -13.09
N THR A 137 -8.90 0.56 -14.30
CA THR A 137 -9.57 0.92 -15.56
C THR A 137 -10.42 -0.22 -16.14
N ASN A 138 -10.65 -1.30 -15.38
CA ASN A 138 -11.44 -2.45 -15.82
C ASN A 138 -10.92 -3.13 -17.10
N GLN A 139 -9.61 -3.05 -17.35
CA GLN A 139 -8.93 -3.86 -18.37
C GLN A 139 -8.70 -5.25 -17.78
N LYS A 140 -9.76 -6.08 -17.83
CA LYS A 140 -9.94 -7.33 -17.06
C LYS A 140 -8.85 -8.39 -17.23
N ASP A 141 -8.02 -8.29 -18.26
CA ASP A 141 -7.03 -9.31 -18.58
C ASP A 141 -5.74 -9.21 -17.73
N PHE A 142 -5.45 -8.05 -17.11
CA PHE A 142 -4.14 -7.79 -16.47
C PHE A 142 -4.21 -6.94 -15.18
N GLY A 143 -5.11 -7.28 -14.25
CA GLY A 143 -5.28 -6.55 -12.99
C GLY A 143 -4.78 -7.29 -11.73
N ILE A 144 -4.25 -6.55 -10.74
CA ILE A 144 -3.70 -7.12 -9.50
C ILE A 144 -4.33 -6.60 -8.20
N GLY A 145 -4.97 -5.43 -8.25
CA GLY A 145 -5.56 -4.77 -7.09
C GLY A 145 -4.60 -4.58 -5.90
N LYS A 146 -5.18 -4.29 -4.72
CA LYS A 146 -4.43 -4.02 -3.48
C LYS A 146 -3.60 -5.20 -2.97
N ASN A 147 -4.11 -6.42 -3.12
CA ASN A 147 -3.45 -7.63 -2.63
C ASN A 147 -2.34 -8.06 -3.57
N GLY A 148 -2.56 -7.99 -4.88
CA GLY A 148 -1.52 -8.31 -5.84
C GLY A 148 -0.40 -7.27 -5.84
N LEU A 149 -0.70 -5.98 -5.65
CA LEU A 149 0.33 -4.96 -5.42
C LEU A 149 1.20 -5.29 -4.20
N TYR A 150 0.57 -5.62 -3.08
CA TYR A 150 1.28 -6.06 -1.87
C TYR A 150 2.13 -7.32 -2.13
N MET A 151 1.59 -8.32 -2.81
CA MET A 151 2.32 -9.56 -3.11
C MET A 151 3.52 -9.32 -4.03
N LEU A 152 3.41 -8.43 -5.02
CA LEU A 152 4.55 -8.08 -5.86
C LEU A 152 5.64 -7.35 -5.05
N MET A 153 5.26 -6.45 -4.14
CA MET A 153 6.22 -5.85 -3.21
C MET A 153 6.88 -6.87 -2.29
N LEU A 154 6.12 -7.86 -1.79
CA LEU A 154 6.69 -8.96 -1.02
C LEU A 154 7.65 -9.81 -1.85
N ILE A 155 7.31 -10.12 -3.10
CA ILE A 155 8.20 -10.86 -4.01
C ILE A 155 9.50 -10.10 -4.22
N ALA A 156 9.42 -8.79 -4.50
CA ALA A 156 10.58 -7.91 -4.62
C ALA A 156 11.45 -7.91 -3.35
N ARG A 157 10.81 -8.02 -2.18
CA ARG A 157 11.50 -8.11 -0.89
C ARG A 157 12.19 -9.45 -0.65
N ILE A 158 11.57 -10.58 -1.01
CA ILE A 158 12.06 -11.92 -0.61
C ILE A 158 12.94 -12.60 -1.67
N VAL A 159 12.71 -12.33 -2.95
CA VAL A 159 13.44 -13.02 -4.02
C VAL A 159 14.88 -12.52 -4.05
N GLU A 160 15.83 -13.44 -4.10
CA GLU A 160 17.23 -13.10 -4.34
C GLU A 160 17.35 -12.56 -5.76
N LEU A 161 17.83 -11.32 -5.87
CA LEU A 161 18.18 -10.76 -7.17
C LEU A 161 19.47 -11.45 -7.59
N SER A 162 19.41 -12.27 -8.63
CA SER A 162 20.60 -12.83 -9.25
C SER A 162 21.50 -11.65 -9.63
N THR A 163 22.65 -11.52 -8.97
CA THR A 163 23.66 -10.54 -9.37
C THR A 163 24.09 -10.88 -10.80
N PRO A 164 24.19 -9.91 -11.72
CA PRO A 164 24.81 -10.17 -13.00
C PRO A 164 26.22 -10.70 -12.72
N GLN A 165 26.49 -11.93 -13.15
CA GLN A 165 27.84 -12.46 -13.12
C GLN A 165 28.70 -11.53 -13.97
N THR A 166 29.69 -10.90 -13.34
CA THR A 166 30.71 -10.16 -14.06
C THR A 166 31.45 -11.18 -14.92
N PRO A 167 31.51 -11.02 -16.25
CA PRO A 167 32.35 -11.89 -17.06
C PRO A 167 33.81 -11.63 -16.65
N HIS A 168 34.47 -12.67 -16.16
CA HIS A 168 35.92 -12.71 -15.94
C HIS A 168 36.67 -12.83 -17.27
#